data_AF-A0A1I5WKP4-F1
#
_entry.id   AF-A0A1I5WKP4-F1
#
_cell.length_a   1.000
_cell.length_b   1.000
_cell.length_c   1.000
_cell.angle_alpha   90.00
_cell.angle_beta   90.00
_cell.angle_gamma   90.00
#
_symmetry.space_group_name_H-M   'P 1'
#
loop_
_entity.id
_entity.type
_entity.pdbx_description
1 polymer ?
#
loop_
_entity_poly.entity_id
_entity_poly.type
_entity_poly.pdbx_seq_one_letter_code
_entity_poly.pdbx_strand_id
1 'polypeptide(L)'
;MRKFKDLEFEDQLRFYERLFKTPVLIVLISLITYEANYVLIGYLLLINIIADLIFFGILDYQKNYHYYNLIRDAGCLFIANYLTTSFMVPTILSLMNKVGLLPATSFWVNSVAAMISVWVLFLLWYIIICIQRKMSPNFENWKWKQSGLFSSTYGLKAR
;
A
#
# COMPACT_ATOMS: atom_id res chain seq x y z
N MET A 1 -24.36 -19.30 -6.43
CA MET A 1 -23.42 -18.20 -6.13
C MET A 1 -23.85 -16.97 -6.91
N ARG A 2 -24.16 -15.84 -6.25
CA ARG A 2 -24.43 -14.57 -6.94
C ARG A 2 -23.14 -14.09 -7.62
N LYS A 3 -23.23 -13.49 -8.81
CA LYS A 3 -22.04 -12.96 -9.50
C LYS A 3 -21.56 -11.72 -8.73
N PHE A 4 -20.25 -11.51 -8.65
CA PHE A 4 -19.63 -10.41 -7.88
C PHE A 4 -20.22 -9.02 -8.23
N LYS A 5 -20.62 -8.83 -9.49
CA LYS A 5 -21.27 -7.61 -10.00
C LYS A 5 -22.67 -7.33 -9.43
N ASP A 6 -23.33 -8.33 -8.86
CA ASP A 6 -24.71 -8.23 -8.34
C ASP A 6 -24.76 -7.98 -6.82
N LEU A 7 -23.59 -7.87 -6.17
CA LEU A 7 -23.47 -7.60 -4.74
C LEU A 7 -23.46 -6.09 -4.48
N GLU A 8 -24.01 -5.67 -3.33
CA GLU A 8 -23.84 -4.30 -2.85
C GLU A 8 -22.36 -3.99 -2.60
N PHE A 9 -21.97 -2.72 -2.75
CA PHE A 9 -20.57 -2.29 -2.63
C PHE A 9 -19.91 -2.71 -1.30
N GLU A 10 -20.66 -2.68 -0.19
CA GLU A 10 -20.15 -3.13 1.11
C GLU A 10 -19.85 -4.64 1.14
N ASP A 11 -20.67 -5.45 0.48
CA ASP A 11 -20.45 -6.89 0.38
C ASP A 11 -19.31 -7.24 -0.59
N GLN A 12 -19.15 -6.46 -1.67
CA GLN A 12 -17.99 -6.56 -2.57
C GLN A 12 -16.69 -6.24 -1.84
N LEU A 13 -16.68 -5.18 -1.03
CA LEU A 13 -15.55 -4.78 -0.20
C LEU A 13 -15.18 -5.89 0.79
N ARG A 14 -16.15 -6.40 1.57
CA ARG A 14 -15.91 -7.50 2.52
C ARG A 14 -15.40 -8.77 1.84
N PHE A 15 -15.91 -9.09 0.66
CA PHE A 15 -15.46 -10.24 -0.12
C PHE A 15 -14.02 -10.06 -0.61
N TYR A 16 -13.70 -8.88 -1.15
CA TYR A 16 -12.35 -8.51 -1.57
C TYR A 16 -11.37 -8.55 -0.39
N GLU A 17 -11.73 -7.97 0.75
CA GLU A 17 -10.89 -7.97 1.95
C GLU A 17 -10.54 -9.39 2.40
N ARG A 18 -11.53 -10.29 2.44
CA ARG A 18 -11.32 -11.68 2.85
C ARG A 18 -10.50 -12.49 1.84
N LEU A 19 -10.69 -12.27 0.54
CA LEU A 19 -10.01 -13.05 -0.49
C LEU A 19 -8.63 -12.53 -0.88
N PHE A 20 -8.39 -11.23 -0.74
CA PHE A 20 -7.15 -10.60 -1.20
C PHE A 20 -6.38 -9.95 -0.05
N LYS A 21 -6.98 -9.02 0.71
CA LYS A 21 -6.23 -8.29 1.76
C LYS A 21 -5.77 -9.20 2.91
N THR A 22 -6.65 -10.05 3.43
CA THR A 22 -6.27 -10.95 4.55
C THR A 22 -5.18 -11.94 4.15
N PRO A 23 -5.26 -12.63 2.99
CA PRO A 23 -4.17 -13.48 2.53
C PRO A 23 -2.86 -12.72 2.29
N VAL A 24 -2.91 -11.52 1.68
CA VAL A 24 -1.70 -10.69 1.49
C VAL A 24 -1.06 -10.33 2.83
N LEU A 25 -1.84 -9.98 3.84
CA LEU A 25 -1.33 -9.69 5.17
C LEU A 25 -0.69 -10.93 5.83
N ILE A 26 -1.29 -12.10 5.68
CA ILE A 26 -0.71 -13.37 6.17
C ILE A 26 0.62 -13.67 5.44
N VAL A 27 0.66 -13.48 4.12
CA VAL A 27 1.88 -13.65 3.32
C VAL A 27 2.95 -12.66 3.76
N LEU A 28 2.59 -11.40 4.02
CA LEU A 28 3.52 -10.37 4.46
C LEU A 28 4.12 -10.70 5.83
N ILE A 29 3.31 -11.11 6.81
CA ILE A 29 3.79 -11.56 8.13
C ILE A 29 4.71 -12.77 7.99
N SER A 30 4.33 -13.73 7.14
CA SER A 30 5.13 -14.92 6.87
C SER A 30 6.49 -14.54 6.28
N LEU A 31 6.53 -13.67 5.28
CA LEU A 31 7.76 -13.19 4.66
C LEU A 31 8.68 -12.48 5.65
N ILE A 32 8.13 -11.64 6.53
CA ILE A 32 8.91 -11.01 7.61
C ILE A 32 9.50 -12.07 8.55
N THR A 33 8.70 -13.07 8.93
CA THR A 33 9.12 -14.15 9.83
C THR A 33 10.22 -15.02 9.22
N TYR A 34 10.18 -15.25 7.91
CA TYR A 34 11.21 -16.00 7.17
C TYR A 34 12.41 -15.13 6.72
N GLU A 35 12.56 -13.92 7.26
CA GLU A 35 13.64 -12.99 6.91
C GLU A 35 13.74 -12.72 5.39
N ALA A 36 12.59 -12.71 4.71
CA ALA A 36 12.56 -12.42 3.29
C ALA A 36 13.11 -11.02 3.03
N ASN A 37 13.76 -10.87 1.89
CA ASN A 37 14.36 -9.60 1.48
C ASN A 37 13.28 -8.49 1.44
N TYR A 38 13.55 -7.37 2.10
CA TYR A 38 12.64 -6.22 2.16
C TYR A 38 12.26 -5.68 0.77
N VAL A 39 13.09 -5.91 -0.25
CA VAL A 39 12.76 -5.60 -1.66
C VAL A 39 11.52 -6.37 -2.10
N LEU A 40 11.44 -7.67 -1.78
CA LEU A 40 10.29 -8.52 -2.12
C LEU A 40 9.04 -8.06 -1.36
N ILE A 41 9.20 -7.69 -0.09
CA ILE A 41 8.12 -7.12 0.73
C ILE A 41 7.60 -5.81 0.11
N GLY A 42 8.50 -4.94 -0.36
CA GLY A 42 8.14 -3.71 -1.06
C GLY A 42 7.31 -3.96 -2.33
N TYR A 43 7.71 -4.94 -3.15
CA TYR A 43 6.94 -5.32 -4.34
C TYR A 43 5.57 -5.93 -4.00
N LEU A 44 5.47 -6.75 -2.94
CA LEU A 44 4.19 -7.29 -2.49
C LEU A 44 3.22 -6.17 -2.08
N LEU A 45 3.71 -5.17 -1.34
CA LEU A 45 2.93 -4.00 -0.96
C LEU A 45 2.51 -3.16 -2.17
N LEU A 46 3.42 -2.95 -3.13
CA LEU A 46 3.11 -2.25 -4.37
C LEU A 46 1.98 -2.96 -5.13
N ILE A 47 2.05 -4.28 -5.28
CA ILE A 47 1.01 -5.08 -5.94
C ILE A 47 -0.32 -4.94 -5.20
N ASN A 48 -0.29 -4.95 -3.86
CA ASN A 48 -1.49 -4.78 -3.05
C ASN A 48 -2.15 -3.41 -3.27
N ILE A 49 -1.38 -2.31 -3.29
CA ILE A 49 -1.90 -0.96 -3.57
C ILE A 49 -2.47 -0.88 -4.99
N ILE A 50 -1.79 -1.46 -5.98
CA ILE A 50 -2.29 -1.48 -7.36
C ILE A 50 -3.58 -2.29 -7.46
N ALA A 51 -3.67 -3.43 -6.76
CA ALA A 51 -4.89 -4.24 -6.71
C ALA A 51 -6.06 -3.44 -6.12
N ASP A 52 -5.83 -2.68 -5.03
CA ASP A 52 -6.83 -1.77 -4.45
C ASP A 52 -7.30 -0.73 -5.48
N LEU A 53 -6.38 -0.14 -6.25
CA LEU A 53 -6.72 0.85 -7.29
C LEU A 53 -7.50 0.24 -8.46
N ILE A 54 -7.21 -1.00 -8.85
CA ILE A 54 -7.97 -1.71 -9.89
C ILE A 54 -9.38 -2.00 -9.39
N PHE A 55 -9.51 -2.59 -8.21
CA PHE A 55 -10.81 -3.01 -7.67
C PHE A 55 -11.71 -1.84 -7.29
N PHE A 56 -11.18 -0.81 -6.63
CA PHE A 56 -11.99 0.31 -6.13
C PHE A 56 -11.92 1.57 -6.99
N GLY A 57 -11.04 1.60 -7.97
CA GLY A 57 -10.97 2.66 -8.97
C GLY A 57 -11.64 2.25 -10.27
N ILE A 58 -11.09 1.24 -10.96
CA ILE A 58 -11.54 0.89 -12.32
C ILE A 58 -12.87 0.13 -12.30
N LEU A 59 -13.02 -0.84 -11.40
CA LEU A 59 -14.23 -1.66 -11.34
C LEU A 59 -15.41 -0.95 -10.65
N ASP A 60 -15.14 0.15 -9.94
CA ASP A 60 -16.16 0.97 -9.30
C ASP A 60 -16.57 2.15 -10.21
N TYR A 61 -17.76 2.04 -10.79
CA TYR A 61 -18.31 3.02 -11.73
C TYR A 61 -18.51 4.42 -11.12
N GLN A 62 -18.50 4.58 -9.79
CA GLN A 62 -18.75 5.88 -9.17
C GLN A 62 -17.51 6.80 -9.16
N LYS A 63 -16.30 6.24 -9.24
CA LYS A 63 -15.06 7.00 -8.95
C LYS A 63 -14.39 7.66 -10.17
N ASN A 64 -14.98 7.53 -11.37
CA ASN A 64 -14.46 8.06 -12.64
C ASN A 64 -12.93 7.82 -12.82
N TYR A 65 -12.45 6.65 -12.38
CA TYR A 65 -11.04 6.33 -12.40
C TYR A 65 -10.71 5.47 -13.62
N HIS A 66 -10.08 6.09 -14.60
CA HIS A 66 -9.75 5.44 -15.87
C HIS A 66 -8.38 4.75 -15.84
N TYR A 67 -8.16 3.85 -16.80
CA TYR A 67 -6.89 3.15 -17.00
C TYR A 67 -5.68 4.09 -17.09
N TYR A 68 -5.83 5.27 -17.71
CA TYR A 68 -4.75 6.26 -17.75
C TYR A 68 -4.32 6.72 -16.35
N ASN A 69 -5.28 6.92 -15.44
CA ASN A 69 -4.98 7.28 -14.05
C ASN A 69 -4.28 6.13 -13.32
N LEU A 70 -4.69 4.88 -13.59
CA LEU A 70 -4.03 3.69 -13.05
C LEU A 70 -2.58 3.59 -13.49
N ILE A 71 -2.30 3.74 -14.80
CA ILE A 71 -0.93 3.64 -15.33
C ILE A 71 -0.05 4.73 -14.72
N ARG A 72 -0.57 5.96 -14.60
CA ARG A 72 0.15 7.07 -13.96
C ARG A 72 0.46 6.77 -12.49
N ASP A 73 -0.53 6.33 -11.72
CA ASP A 73 -0.36 6.03 -10.30
C ASP A 73 0.57 4.83 -10.08
N ALA A 74 0.43 3.77 -10.90
CA ALA A 74 1.33 2.62 -10.88
C ALA A 74 2.77 3.05 -11.20
N GLY A 75 2.99 3.89 -12.21
CA GLY A 75 4.31 4.44 -12.53
C GLY A 75 4.91 5.20 -11.36
N CYS A 76 4.14 6.08 -10.71
CA CYS A 76 4.59 6.78 -9.51
C CYS A 76 4.91 5.81 -8.36
N LEU A 77 4.10 4.77 -8.15
CA LEU A 77 4.34 3.74 -7.12
C LEU A 77 5.59 2.90 -7.40
N PHE A 78 5.86 2.53 -8.65
CA PHE A 78 7.09 1.83 -9.02
C PHE A 78 8.32 2.68 -8.75
N ILE A 79 8.29 3.97 -9.11
CA ILE A 79 9.36 4.91 -8.81
C ILE A 79 9.54 5.07 -7.29
N ALA A 80 8.43 5.21 -6.55
CA ALA A 80 8.47 5.32 -5.09
C ALA A 80 9.04 4.06 -4.43
N ASN A 81 8.66 2.87 -4.90
CA ASN A 81 9.19 1.60 -4.40
C ASN A 81 10.68 1.48 -4.71
N TYR A 82 11.11 1.80 -5.94
CA TYR A 82 12.53 1.81 -6.30
C TYR A 82 13.34 2.77 -5.43
N LEU A 83 12.86 4.00 -5.21
CA LEU A 83 13.51 4.96 -4.31
C LEU A 83 13.56 4.45 -2.87
N THR A 84 12.49 3.80 -2.42
CA THR A 84 12.40 3.22 -1.08
C THR A 84 13.45 2.12 -0.90
N THR A 85 13.46 1.14 -1.81
CA THR A 85 14.29 -0.05 -1.67
C THR A 85 15.76 0.21 -1.97
N SER A 86 16.06 1.04 -2.96
CA SER A 86 17.44 1.23 -3.43
C SER A 86 18.17 2.35 -2.70
N PHE A 87 17.45 3.34 -2.15
CA PHE A 87 18.06 4.52 -1.54
C PHE A 87 17.63 4.72 -0.08
N MET A 88 16.34 4.85 0.19
CA MET A 88 15.88 5.28 1.51
C MET A 88 16.14 4.23 2.60
N VAL A 89 15.74 2.97 2.39
CA VAL A 89 15.95 1.89 3.37
C VAL A 89 17.44 1.68 3.67
N PRO A 90 18.34 1.52 2.68
CA PRO A 90 19.78 1.41 2.94
C PRO A 90 20.37 2.61 3.70
N THR A 91 19.93 3.82 3.36
CA THR A 91 20.41 5.05 4.01
C THR A 91 19.97 5.11 5.47
N ILE A 92 18.70 4.81 5.75
CA ILE A 92 18.15 4.79 7.11
C ILE A 92 18.85 3.72 7.95
N LEU A 93 19.04 2.51 7.42
CA LEU A 93 19.78 1.45 8.10
C LEU A 93 21.23 1.87 8.40
N SER A 94 21.92 2.47 7.42
CA SER A 94 23.29 2.97 7.63
C SER A 94 23.36 4.01 8.76
N LEU A 95 22.39 4.94 8.81
CA LEU A 95 22.29 5.94 9.88
C LEU A 95 22.01 5.29 11.24
N MET A 96 21.06 4.36 11.32
CA MET A 96 20.77 3.63 12.55
C MET A 96 21.99 2.86 13.07
N ASN A 97 22.81 2.32 12.16
CA ASN A 97 23.99 1.55 12.50
C ASN A 97 25.05 2.46 13.13
N LYS A 98 25.26 3.65 12.53
CA LYS A 98 26.21 4.65 13.03
C LYS A 98 25.86 5.15 14.44
N VAL A 99 24.57 5.22 14.77
CA VAL A 99 24.09 5.66 16.09
C VAL A 99 23.93 4.48 17.06
N GLY A 100 24.24 3.25 16.65
CA GLY A 100 24.16 2.06 17.50
C GLY A 100 22.71 1.65 17.83
N LEU A 101 21.73 2.07 17.03
CA LEU A 101 20.32 1.73 17.19
C LEU A 101 19.91 0.44 16.48
N LEU A 102 20.82 -0.14 15.69
CA LEU A 102 20.56 -1.39 14.98
C LEU A 102 20.80 -2.61 15.91
N PRO A 103 19.83 -3.53 16.00
CA PRO A 103 19.98 -4.74 16.79
C PRO A 103 21.10 -5.66 16.25
N ALA A 104 21.70 -6.42 17.15
CA ALA A 104 22.90 -7.22 16.86
C ALA A 104 22.66 -8.46 15.98
N THR A 105 21.42 -8.93 15.85
CA THR A 105 21.10 -10.15 15.10
C THR A 105 20.50 -9.82 13.74
N SER A 106 20.85 -10.59 12.71
CA SER A 106 20.34 -10.45 11.33
C SER A 106 18.80 -10.42 11.25
N PHE A 107 18.12 -11.26 12.03
CA PHE A 107 16.66 -11.32 12.09
C PHE A 107 16.02 -9.94 12.35
N TRP A 108 16.48 -9.27 13.41
CA TRP A 108 15.95 -7.97 13.79
C TRP A 108 16.34 -6.87 12.79
N VAL A 109 17.53 -6.94 12.19
CA VAL A 109 17.94 -6.01 11.10
C VAL A 109 17.00 -6.13 9.91
N ASN A 110 16.69 -7.36 9.47
CA ASN A 110 15.79 -7.63 8.35
C ASN A 110 14.36 -7.20 8.66
N SER A 111 13.88 -7.45 9.88
CA SER A 111 12.56 -7.02 10.34
C SER A 111 12.44 -5.48 10.37
N VAL A 112 13.45 -4.79 10.88
CA VAL A 112 13.51 -3.33 10.88
C VAL A 112 13.54 -2.78 9.46
N ALA A 113 14.35 -3.37 8.56
CA ALA A 113 14.40 -3.00 7.16
C ALA A 113 13.03 -3.15 6.47
N ALA A 114 12.33 -4.26 6.72
CA ALA A 114 10.99 -4.51 6.21
C ALA A 114 10.00 -3.46 6.72
N MET A 115 10.01 -3.16 8.03
CA MET A 115 9.14 -2.13 8.61
C MET A 115 9.41 -0.75 8.01
N ILE A 116 10.68 -0.35 7.89
CA ILE A 116 11.05 0.93 7.25
C ILE A 116 10.55 0.96 5.80
N SER A 117 10.74 -0.13 5.05
CA SER A 117 10.27 -0.22 3.66
C SER A 117 8.76 -0.02 3.56
N VAL A 118 7.99 -0.64 4.46
CA VAL A 118 6.53 -0.47 4.53
C VAL A 118 6.21 1.02 4.79
N TRP A 119 6.73 1.57 5.87
CA TRP A 119 6.44 2.94 6.30
C TRP A 119 6.79 3.98 5.24
N VAL A 120 7.98 3.88 4.66
CA VAL A 120 8.47 4.83 3.66
C VAL A 120 7.63 4.75 2.38
N LEU A 121 7.30 3.55 1.90
CA LEU A 121 6.49 3.39 0.70
C LEU A 121 5.09 3.99 0.89
N PHE A 122 4.44 3.73 2.01
CA PHE A 122 3.13 4.31 2.32
C PHE A 122 3.19 5.83 2.50
N LEU A 123 4.26 6.36 3.10
CA LEU A 123 4.46 7.80 3.25
C LEU A 123 4.66 8.48 1.89
N LEU A 124 5.47 7.91 1.00
CA LEU A 124 5.62 8.41 -0.38
C LEU A 124 4.30 8.35 -1.13
N TRP A 125 3.54 7.26 -0.99
CA TRP A 125 2.22 7.14 -1.60
C TRP A 125 1.25 8.21 -1.09
N TYR A 126 1.23 8.46 0.22
CA TYR A 126 0.45 9.55 0.81
C TYR A 126 0.83 10.91 0.23
N ILE A 127 2.14 11.19 0.12
CA ILE A 127 2.64 12.44 -0.46
C ILE A 127 2.20 12.57 -1.92
N ILE A 128 2.30 11.51 -2.72
CA ILE A 128 1.83 11.49 -4.12
C ILE A 128 0.35 11.86 -4.18
N ILE A 129 -0.49 11.25 -3.34
CA ILE A 129 -1.92 11.56 -3.25
C ILE A 129 -2.15 13.04 -2.88
N CYS A 130 -1.40 13.57 -1.91
CA CYS A 130 -1.53 14.97 -1.49
C CYS A 130 -1.16 15.95 -2.61
N ILE A 131 -0.10 15.64 -3.37
CA ILE A 131 0.31 16.43 -4.53
C ILE A 131 -0.79 16.39 -5.60
N GLN A 132 -1.31 15.20 -5.92
CA GLN A 132 -2.40 15.04 -6.90
C GLN A 132 -3.66 15.81 -6.48
N ARG A 133 -3.98 15.80 -5.18
CA ARG A 133 -5.10 16.57 -4.62
C ARG A 133 -4.92 18.08 -4.81
N LYS A 134 -3.71 18.59 -4.63
CA LYS A 134 -3.43 20.02 -4.85
C LYS A 134 -3.52 20.40 -6.34
N MET A 135 -3.19 19.47 -7.24
CA MET A 135 -3.19 19.72 -8.69
C MET A 135 -4.56 19.53 -9.36
N SER A 136 -5.54 18.92 -8.68
CA SER A 136 -6.86 18.66 -9.26
C SER A 136 -7.99 19.08 -8.31
N PRO A 137 -8.83 20.05 -8.69
CA PRO A 137 -9.88 20.59 -7.82
C PRO A 137 -10.99 19.58 -7.47
N ASN A 138 -11.12 18.47 -8.21
CA ASN A 138 -12.12 17.43 -7.99
C ASN A 138 -11.52 16.13 -7.41
N PHE A 139 -10.36 16.20 -6.77
CA PHE A 139 -9.68 15.00 -6.29
C PHE A 139 -10.32 14.45 -4.99
N GLU A 140 -11.06 13.36 -5.13
CA GLU A 140 -11.59 12.62 -3.98
C GLU A 140 -10.50 11.80 -3.27
N ASN A 141 -10.48 11.88 -1.93
CA ASN A 141 -9.53 11.15 -1.05
C ASN A 141 -9.75 9.63 -0.98
N TRP A 142 -10.53 9.05 -1.90
CA TRP A 142 -10.87 7.64 -1.85
C TRP A 142 -9.65 6.72 -1.96
N LYS A 143 -8.62 7.12 -2.73
CA LYS A 143 -7.40 6.33 -2.91
C LYS A 143 -6.74 6.04 -1.57
N TRP A 144 -6.58 7.07 -0.73
CA TRP A 144 -6.01 6.90 0.61
C TRP A 144 -6.92 6.12 1.54
N LYS A 145 -8.25 6.34 1.47
CA LYS A 145 -9.22 5.61 2.29
C LYS A 145 -9.16 4.10 2.05
N GLN A 146 -8.92 3.68 0.80
CA GLN A 146 -8.90 2.27 0.42
C GLN A 146 -7.52 1.62 0.52
N SER A 147 -6.48 2.34 0.07
CA SER A 147 -5.12 1.80 -0.05
C SER A 147 -4.15 2.28 1.04
N GLY A 148 -4.58 3.09 2.00
CA GLY A 148 -3.74 3.52 3.12
C GLY A 148 -3.54 2.42 4.17
N LEU A 149 -2.45 2.51 4.94
CA LEU A 149 -2.16 1.61 6.08
C LEU A 149 -3.29 1.55 7.11
N PHE A 150 -3.99 2.67 7.28
CA PHE A 150 -5.12 2.82 8.19
C PHE A 150 -6.35 3.18 7.37
N SER A 151 -6.97 2.17 6.75
CA SER A 151 -8.32 2.35 6.19
C SER A 151 -9.26 2.66 7.34
N SER A 152 -9.66 3.92 7.51
CA SER A 152 -10.74 4.29 8.42
C SER A 152 -12.08 3.90 7.80
N THR A 153 -12.33 2.60 7.65
CA THR A 153 -13.59 2.04 7.17
C THR A 153 -14.69 2.07 8.25
N TYR A 154 -14.56 2.97 9.24
CA TYR A 154 -15.60 3.28 10.21
C TYR A 154 -15.76 4.80 10.34
N GLY A 155 -16.11 5.42 9.22
CA GLY A 155 -16.73 6.75 9.19
C GLY A 155 -18.22 6.58 8.92
N LEU A 156 -18.99 6.44 10.00
CA LEU A 156 -20.45 6.44 10.05
C LEU A 156 -21.07 7.40 9.01
N LYS A 157 -21.88 6.87 8.09
CA LYS A 157 -23.07 7.61 7.68
C LYS A 157 -23.96 7.69 8.92
N ALA A 158 -23.87 8.80 9.65
CA ALA A 158 -24.96 9.22 10.51
C ALA A 158 -26.21 9.33 9.60
N ARG A 159 -27.20 8.50 9.89
CA ARG A 159 -28.56 8.68 9.40
C ARG A 159 -29.14 9.96 9.98
#